data_AF-A0A357R0V8-F1
#
_entry.id   AF-A0A357R0V8-F1
#
_cell.length_a   1.000
_cell.length_b   1.000
_cell.length_c   1.000
_cell.angle_alpha   90.00
_cell.angle_beta   90.00
_cell.angle_gamma   90.00
#
_symmetry.space_group_name_H-M   'P 1'
#
loop_
_entity.id
_entity.type
_entity.pdbx_description
1 polymer ?
#
loop_
_entity_poly.entity_id
_entity_poly.type
_entity_poly.pdbx_seq_one_letter_code
_entity_poly.pdbx_strand_id
1 'polypeptide(L)'
;MENKWESFDSEEFEEAIENSDAIQNERIDDVVDMIEDHCLAMALDEGLQHVTLTKAKSWSQLDEIHWEELLEQLSRMKIMGATVNVVERVNPKTQMDELFITWGYRS
;
A
#
# COMPACT_ATOMS: atom_id res chain seq x y z
N MET A 1 27.55 -20.66 -40.82
CA MET A 1 26.71 -19.76 -40.01
C MET A 1 26.51 -20.46 -38.68
N GLU A 2 27.32 -20.12 -37.69
CA GLU A 2 27.22 -20.69 -36.35
C GLU A 2 26.22 -19.86 -35.55
N ASN A 3 25.16 -20.52 -35.08
CA ASN A 3 24.17 -19.91 -34.20
C ASN A 3 24.81 -19.68 -32.83
N LYS A 4 25.23 -18.44 -32.59
CA LYS A 4 25.64 -17.96 -31.27
C LYS A 4 24.36 -17.76 -30.46
N TRP A 5 24.02 -18.75 -29.65
CA TRP A 5 23.05 -18.56 -28.58
C TRP A 5 23.67 -17.55 -27.62
N GLU A 6 23.20 -16.31 -27.69
CA GLU A 6 23.50 -15.30 -26.68
C GLU A 6 23.03 -15.86 -25.34
N SER A 7 23.99 -16.08 -24.45
CA SER A 7 23.73 -16.28 -23.03
C SER A 7 22.93 -15.07 -22.56
N PHE A 8 21.64 -15.30 -22.33
CA PHE A 8 20.79 -14.35 -21.62
C PHE A 8 21.43 -14.16 -20.23
N ASP A 9 21.95 -12.96 -19.97
CA ASP A 9 22.77 -12.65 -18.80
C ASP A 9 21.90 -12.71 -17.54
N SER A 10 22.01 -13.81 -16.79
CA SER A 10 21.18 -14.05 -15.61
C SER A 10 21.44 -13.05 -14.49
N GLU A 11 22.67 -12.51 -14.42
CA GLU A 11 23.07 -11.52 -13.41
C GLU A 11 22.38 -10.16 -13.63
N GLU A 12 22.30 -9.67 -14.88
CA GLU A 12 21.58 -8.41 -15.19
C GLU A 12 20.07 -8.51 -14.91
N PHE A 13 19.49 -9.71 -15.09
CA PHE A 13 18.09 -9.97 -14.80
C PHE A 13 17.80 -10.01 -13.29
N GLU A 14 18.68 -10.64 -12.51
CA GLU A 14 18.58 -10.67 -11.04
C GLU A 14 18.73 -9.27 -10.44
N GLU A 15 19.71 -8.48 -10.89
CA GLU A 15 19.87 -7.07 -10.45
C GLU A 15 18.65 -6.20 -10.82
N ALA A 16 18.01 -6.43 -11.97
CA ALA A 16 16.82 -5.71 -12.36
C ALA A 16 15.61 -6.04 -11.47
N ILE A 17 15.49 -7.30 -11.02
CA ILE A 17 14.43 -7.73 -10.08
C ILE A 17 14.69 -7.12 -8.70
N GLU A 18 15.91 -7.23 -8.18
CA GLU A 18 16.25 -6.67 -6.86
C GLU A 18 16.02 -5.15 -6.80
N ASN A 19 16.38 -4.43 -7.88
CA ASN A 19 16.08 -3.01 -7.99
C ASN A 19 14.58 -2.71 -8.08
N SER A 20 13.80 -3.57 -8.73
CA SER A 20 12.34 -3.42 -8.81
C SER A 20 11.69 -3.58 -7.43
N ASP A 21 12.07 -4.61 -6.68
CA ASP A 21 11.54 -4.87 -5.34
C ASP A 21 11.94 -3.77 -4.35
N ALA A 22 13.17 -3.24 -4.44
CA ALA A 22 13.60 -2.11 -3.61
C ALA A 22 12.72 -0.87 -3.83
N ILE A 23 12.38 -0.56 -5.09
CA ILE A 23 11.50 0.58 -5.42
C ILE A 23 10.08 0.36 -4.90
N GLN A 24 9.56 -0.87 -4.96
CA GLN A 24 8.22 -1.16 -4.44
C GLN A 24 8.17 -1.04 -2.91
N ASN A 25 9.20 -1.50 -2.21
CA ASN A 25 9.31 -1.32 -0.77
C ASN A 25 9.38 0.15 -0.35
N GLU A 26 10.16 0.98 -1.06
CA GLU A 26 10.19 2.44 -0.82
C GLU A 26 8.80 3.07 -1.01
N ARG A 27 8.07 2.64 -2.04
CA ARG A 27 6.68 3.08 -2.26
C ARG A 27 5.74 2.62 -1.15
N ILE A 28 5.91 1.42 -0.61
CA ILE A 28 5.09 0.96 0.52
C ILE A 28 5.28 1.92 1.69
N ASP A 29 6.53 2.20 2.07
CA ASP A 29 6.86 3.09 3.19
C ASP A 29 6.26 4.48 2.97
N ASP A 30 6.42 5.07 1.78
CA ASP A 30 5.84 6.38 1.42
C ASP A 30 4.30 6.40 1.54
N VAL A 31 3.65 5.32 1.09
CA VAL A 31 2.19 5.20 1.14
C VAL A 31 1.70 5.00 2.57
N VAL A 32 2.41 4.22 3.38
CA VAL A 32 2.10 4.05 4.81
C VAL A 32 2.17 5.40 5.53
N ASP A 33 3.26 6.14 5.36
CA ASP A 33 3.47 7.44 6.00
C ASP A 33 2.37 8.43 5.60
N MET A 34 2.03 8.49 4.31
CA MET A 34 0.97 9.38 3.82
C MET A 34 -0.40 9.02 4.41
N ILE A 35 -0.71 7.71 4.52
CA ILE A 35 -1.96 7.26 5.12
C ILE A 35 -1.98 7.55 6.62
N GLU A 36 -0.86 7.35 7.33
CA GLU A 36 -0.72 7.64 8.75
C GLU A 36 -1.00 9.12 9.02
N ASP A 37 -0.30 10.01 8.31
CA ASP A 37 -0.45 11.46 8.42
C ASP A 37 -1.90 11.89 8.16
N HIS A 38 -2.54 11.33 7.12
CA HIS A 38 -3.93 11.62 6.83
C HIS A 38 -4.86 11.17 7.95
N CYS A 39 -4.65 9.98 8.51
CA CYS A 39 -5.46 9.46 9.61
C CYS A 39 -5.27 10.29 10.89
N LEU A 40 -4.02 10.70 11.19
CA LEU A 40 -3.70 11.57 12.32
C LEU A 40 -4.37 12.94 12.17
N ALA A 41 -4.28 13.56 10.99
CA ALA A 41 -4.95 14.83 10.70
C ALA A 41 -6.47 14.69 10.91
N MET A 42 -7.07 13.61 10.41
CA MET A 42 -8.51 13.37 10.56
C MET A 42 -8.94 13.12 12.01
N ALA A 43 -8.08 12.48 12.80
CA ALA A 43 -8.30 12.27 14.22
C ALA A 43 -8.19 13.56 15.03
N LEU A 44 -7.19 14.40 14.75
CA LEU A 44 -6.88 15.60 15.53
C LEU A 44 -7.75 16.80 15.15
N ASP A 45 -7.93 17.04 13.86
CA ASP A 45 -8.61 18.24 13.36
C ASP A 45 -10.13 18.06 13.35
N GLU A 46 -10.60 16.88 12.93
CA GLU A 46 -12.04 16.60 12.74
C GLU A 46 -12.62 15.66 13.81
N GLY A 47 -11.78 15.09 14.69
CA GLY A 47 -12.23 14.16 15.72
C GLY A 47 -12.77 12.83 15.16
N LEU A 48 -12.39 12.46 13.94
CA LEU A 48 -12.85 11.24 13.27
C LEU A 48 -12.08 10.00 13.75
N GLN A 49 -12.74 8.86 13.58
CA GLN A 49 -12.21 7.52 13.90
C GLN A 49 -12.10 6.62 12.67
N HIS A 50 -12.29 7.19 11.48
CA HIS A 50 -12.24 6.46 10.23
C HIS A 50 -11.96 7.38 9.04
N VAL A 51 -11.39 6.80 7.99
CA VAL A 51 -11.29 7.40 6.64
C VAL A 51 -11.67 6.38 5.57
N THR A 52 -12.08 6.89 4.42
CA THR A 52 -12.24 6.09 3.20
C THR A 52 -11.33 6.66 2.13
N LEU A 53 -10.39 5.86 1.64
CA LEU A 53 -9.50 6.23 0.54
C LEU A 53 -10.01 5.58 -0.75
N THR A 54 -10.41 6.39 -1.72
CA THR A 54 -10.87 5.89 -3.02
C THR A 54 -9.68 5.78 -3.99
N LYS A 55 -9.68 4.74 -4.84
CA LYS A 55 -8.61 4.44 -5.81
C LYS A 55 -7.24 4.16 -5.17
N ALA A 56 -7.23 3.69 -3.92
CA ALA A 56 -6.03 3.40 -3.13
C ALA A 56 -5.00 2.58 -3.91
N LYS A 57 -5.46 1.53 -4.59
CA LYS A 57 -4.61 0.64 -5.38
C LYS A 57 -4.06 1.31 -6.64
N SER A 58 -4.84 2.21 -7.24
CA SER A 58 -4.44 2.88 -8.47
C SER A 58 -3.39 3.98 -8.25
N TRP A 59 -3.45 4.72 -7.15
CA TRP A 59 -2.48 5.78 -6.89
C TRP A 59 -1.23 5.29 -6.15
N SER A 60 -1.29 4.15 -5.46
CA SER A 60 -0.10 3.53 -4.84
C SER A 60 0.88 2.97 -5.88
N GLN A 61 0.39 2.61 -7.08
CA GLN A 61 1.19 2.02 -8.16
C GLN A 61 1.98 0.77 -7.73
N LEU A 62 1.47 0.06 -6.71
CA LEU A 62 2.00 -1.20 -6.25
C LEU A 62 1.48 -2.35 -7.11
N ASP A 63 2.29 -3.38 -7.28
CA ASP A 63 1.79 -4.65 -7.82
C ASP A 63 0.96 -5.40 -6.75
N GLU A 64 0.40 -6.56 -7.12
CA GLU A 64 -0.47 -7.33 -6.23
C GLU A 64 0.24 -7.82 -4.96
N ILE A 65 1.53 -8.18 -5.04
CA ILE A 65 2.28 -8.72 -3.90
C ILE A 65 2.54 -7.60 -2.91
N HIS A 66 3.10 -6.49 -3.39
CA HIS A 66 3.42 -5.33 -2.57
C HIS A 66 2.16 -4.62 -2.05
N TRP A 67 1.03 -4.73 -2.77
CA TRP A 67 -0.27 -4.29 -2.26
C TRP A 67 -0.71 -5.09 -1.04
N GLU A 68 -0.59 -6.42 -1.06
CA GLU A 68 -0.88 -7.25 0.12
C GLU A 68 0.04 -6.92 1.30
N GLU A 69 1.32 -6.66 1.04
CA GLU A 69 2.27 -6.22 2.06
C GLU A 69 1.89 -4.87 2.66
N LEU A 70 1.49 -3.89 1.84
CA LEU A 70 0.97 -2.61 2.32
C LEU A 70 -0.23 -2.82 3.26
N LEU A 71 -1.20 -3.66 2.88
CA LEU A 71 -2.35 -3.95 3.73
C LEU A 71 -1.95 -4.56 5.08
N GLU A 72 -0.95 -5.45 5.07
CA GLU A 72 -0.40 -6.03 6.30
C GLU A 72 0.28 -4.95 7.17
N GLN A 73 1.09 -4.07 6.59
CA GLN A 73 1.72 -2.97 7.32
C GLN A 73 0.68 -2.03 7.93
N LEU A 74 -0.32 -1.61 7.16
CA LEU A 74 -1.40 -0.75 7.64
C LEU A 74 -2.21 -1.39 8.78
N SER A 75 -2.37 -2.72 8.80
CA SER A 75 -3.04 -3.43 9.90
C SER A 75 -2.27 -3.40 11.23
N ARG A 76 -0.96 -3.16 11.17
CA ARG A 76 -0.05 -3.06 12.33
C ARG A 76 0.15 -1.62 12.79
N MET A 77 -0.20 -0.65 11.94
CA MET A 77 -0.16 0.78 12.22
C MET A 77 -1.06 1.14 13.41
N LYS A 78 -0.70 2.23 14.10
CA LYS A 78 -1.48 2.77 15.22
C LYS A 78 -1.74 4.24 15.02
N ILE A 79 -3.01 4.63 15.14
CA ILE A 79 -3.41 6.04 15.15
C ILE A 79 -3.83 6.40 16.57
N MET A 80 -3.17 7.38 17.17
CA MET A 80 -3.41 7.80 18.56
C MET A 80 -3.32 6.64 19.58
N GLY A 81 -2.44 5.67 19.32
CA GLY A 81 -2.22 4.48 20.16
C GLY A 81 -3.22 3.34 19.94
N ALA A 82 -4.24 3.50 19.11
CA ALA A 82 -5.18 2.46 18.75
C ALA A 82 -4.76 1.74 17.46
N THR A 83 -4.83 0.41 17.46
CA THR A 83 -4.57 -0.40 16.26
C THR A 83 -5.60 -0.08 15.18
N VAL A 84 -5.11 0.02 13.95
CA VAL A 84 -5.93 0.27 12.78
C VAL A 84 -6.56 -1.03 12.28
N ASN A 85 -7.81 -0.95 11.83
CA ASN A 85 -8.47 -2.00 11.07
C ASN A 85 -8.71 -1.50 9.64
N VAL A 86 -8.33 -2.33 8.67
CA VAL A 86 -8.32 -2.01 7.24
C VAL A 86 -9.24 -2.98 6.51
N VAL A 87 -10.15 -2.44 5.70
CA VAL A 87 -11.09 -3.22 4.89
C VAL A 87 -11.05 -2.71 3.46
N GLU A 88 -10.56 -3.55 2.56
CA GLU A 88 -10.70 -3.32 1.11
C GLU A 88 -12.13 -3.66 0.68
N ARG A 89 -12.73 -2.77 -0.12
CA ARG A 89 -14.06 -2.97 -0.71
C ARG A 89 -14.16 -2.32 -2.07
N VAL A 90 -15.07 -2.82 -2.90
CA VAL A 90 -15.45 -2.15 -4.15
C VAL A 90 -16.71 -1.33 -3.91
N ASN A 91 -16.65 -0.04 -4.20
CA ASN A 91 -17.83 0.82 -4.10
C ASN A 91 -18.84 0.45 -5.20
N PRO A 92 -20.07 0.02 -4.86
CA PRO A 92 -21.04 -0.45 -5.85
C PRO A 92 -21.53 0.64 -6.81
N LYS A 93 -21.42 1.92 -6.43
CA LYS A 93 -21.86 3.05 -7.25
C LYS A 93 -20.80 3.48 -8.26
N THR A 94 -19.54 3.50 -7.85
CA THR A 94 -18.43 3.99 -8.68
C THR A 94 -17.63 2.87 -9.33
N GLN A 95 -17.80 1.62 -8.88
CA GLN A 95 -17.00 0.46 -9.29
C GLN A 95 -15.50 0.65 -9.05
N MET A 96 -15.14 1.50 -8.08
CA MET A 96 -13.75 1.79 -7.70
C MET A 96 -13.39 1.06 -6.42
N ASP A 97 -12.11 0.73 -6.29
CA ASP A 97 -11.53 0.25 -5.04
C ASP A 97 -11.59 1.35 -3.98
N GLU A 98 -11.93 0.95 -2.77
CA GLU A 98 -11.90 1.77 -1.58
C GLU A 98 -11.19 1.02 -0.45
N LEU A 99 -10.32 1.76 0.23
CA LEU A 99 -9.74 1.33 1.49
C LEU A 99 -10.49 2.02 2.62
N PHE A 100 -11.25 1.24 3.39
CA PHE A 100 -11.92 1.73 4.59
C PHE A 100 -11.04 1.46 5.81
N ILE A 101 -10.55 2.53 6.42
CA ILE A 101 -9.60 2.49 7.53
C ILE A 101 -10.30 3.01 8.78
N THR A 102 -10.23 2.27 9.87
CA THR A 102 -10.85 2.64 11.15
C THR A 102 -9.87 2.48 12.31
N TRP A 103 -9.93 3.37 13.29
CA TRP A 103 -9.13 3.31 14.52
C TRP A 103 -9.95 3.76 15.74
N GLY A 104 -9.47 3.43 16.94
CA GLY A 104 -10.11 3.82 18.19
C GLY A 104 -11.03 2.76 18.80
N TYR A 105 -11.55 3.07 19.98
CA TYR A 105 -12.37 2.16 20.79
C TYR A 105 -13.80 2.06 20.22
N ARG A 106 -14.29 0.82 20.03
CA ARG A 106 -15.73 0.57 20.18
C ARG A 106 -16.13 1.06 21.58
N SER A 107 -16.88 2.17 21.63
CA SER A 107 -17.74 2.49 22.77
C SER A 107 -18.85 1.44 22.88
#